data_AF-Q47522-F1
#
_entry.id   AF-Q47522-F1
#
_cell.length_a   1.000
_cell.length_b   1.000
_cell.length_c   1.000
_cell.angle_alpha   90.00
_cell.angle_beta   90.00
_cell.angle_gamma   90.00
#
_symmetry.space_group_name_H-M   'P 1'
#
loop_
_entity.id
_entity.type
_entity.pdbx_description
1 polymer ?
#
loop_
_entity_poly.entity_id
_entity_poly.type
_entity_poly.pdbx_seq_one_letter_code
_entity_poly.pdbx_strand_id
1 'polypeptide(L)'
;MKGNSLAVVLQRRDWENPGVTQLNRLAAHPPFASWRNSEEARTDRPSQQLRSLNGEWRFAWFPAPEAVPESWLECDLPEAD
;
A
#
# COMPACT_ATOMS: atom_id res chain seq x y z
N MET A 1 -12.09 -14.50 5.91
CA MET A 1 -12.59 -13.73 4.74
C MET A 1 -11.64 -14.04 3.60
N LYS A 2 -12.11 -14.69 2.52
CA LYS A 2 -11.26 -14.84 1.33
C LYS A 2 -11.16 -13.45 0.68
N GLY A 3 -9.95 -12.92 0.53
CA GLY A 3 -9.73 -11.80 -0.36
C GLY A 3 -10.21 -12.16 -1.77
N ASN A 4 -10.66 -11.17 -2.54
CA ASN A 4 -10.92 -11.41 -3.97
C ASN A 4 -9.61 -11.89 -4.61
N SER A 5 -9.69 -12.92 -5.47
CA SER A 5 -8.50 -13.40 -6.17
C SER A 5 -7.90 -12.32 -7.06
N LEU A 6 -6.60 -12.43 -7.35
CA LEU A 6 -5.89 -11.51 -8.23
C LEU A 6 -6.57 -11.42 -9.60
N ALA A 7 -7.00 -12.56 -10.14
CA ALA A 7 -7.73 -12.62 -11.40
C ALA A 7 -9.02 -11.78 -11.39
N VAL A 8 -9.80 -11.82 -10.30
CA VAL A 8 -11.04 -11.03 -10.15
C VAL A 8 -10.73 -9.53 -10.04
N VAL A 9 -9.65 -9.16 -9.35
CA VAL A 9 -9.22 -7.77 -9.24
C VAL A 9 -8.79 -7.22 -10.60
N LEU A 10 -7.94 -7.95 -11.33
CA LEU A 10 -7.43 -7.54 -12.64
C LEU A 10 -8.52 -7.45 -13.71
N GLN A 11 -9.54 -8.32 -13.67
CA GLN A 11 -10.66 -8.31 -14.63
C GLN A 11 -11.40 -6.96 -14.67
N ARG A 12 -11.40 -6.20 -13.57
CA ARG A 12 -12.07 -4.90 -13.50
C ARG A 12 -11.37 -3.80 -14.29
N ARG A 13 -10.06 -3.95 -14.52
CA ARG A 13 -9.21 -2.95 -15.21
C ARG A 13 -9.43 -1.53 -14.70
N ASP A 14 -9.51 -1.37 -13.38
CA ASP A 14 -9.82 -0.07 -12.76
C ASP A 14 -8.80 1.02 -13.19
N TRP A 15 -7.55 0.63 -13.53
CA TRP A 15 -6.52 1.54 -14.03
C TRP A 15 -6.78 2.09 -15.45
N GLU A 16 -7.69 1.49 -16.22
CA GLU A 16 -8.15 1.98 -17.54
C GLU A 16 -9.50 2.72 -17.45
N ASN A 17 -10.09 2.83 -16.26
CA ASN A 17 -11.39 3.44 -16.06
C ASN A 17 -11.27 4.82 -15.41
N PRO A 18 -11.47 5.94 -16.15
CA PRO A 18 -11.35 7.28 -15.58
C PRO A 18 -12.42 7.61 -14.52
N GLY A 19 -13.51 6.83 -14.46
CA GLY A 19 -14.51 6.96 -13.39
C GLY A 19 -14.04 6.36 -12.06
N VAL A 20 -12.98 5.54 -12.06
CA VAL A 20 -12.41 4.91 -10.87
C VAL A 20 -11.04 5.52 -10.59
N THR A 21 -11.05 6.67 -9.92
CA THR A 21 -9.79 7.33 -9.48
C THR A 21 -9.25 6.77 -8.15
N GLN A 22 -10.11 6.11 -7.37
CA GLN A 22 -9.80 5.50 -6.07
C GLN A 22 -10.91 4.54 -5.64
N LEU A 23 -10.57 3.56 -4.80
CA LEU A 23 -11.53 2.71 -4.10
C LEU A 23 -11.09 2.60 -2.63
N ASN A 24 -12.03 2.72 -1.70
CA ASN A 24 -11.80 2.55 -0.24
C ASN A 24 -10.69 3.43 0.37
N ARG A 25 -10.28 4.51 -0.31
CA ARG A 25 -9.31 5.48 0.23
C ARG A 25 -10.00 6.41 1.23
N LEU A 26 -9.31 6.72 2.32
CA LEU A 26 -9.78 7.67 3.33
C LEU A 26 -9.82 9.11 2.78
N ALA A 27 -10.59 9.97 3.44
CA ALA A 27 -10.67 11.38 3.09
C ALA A 27 -9.29 12.06 3.21
N ALA A 28 -9.03 13.04 2.33
CA ALA A 28 -7.84 13.87 2.44
C ALA A 28 -7.84 14.66 3.76
N HIS A 29 -6.67 14.80 4.38
CA HIS A 29 -6.48 15.51 5.64
C HIS A 29 -5.11 16.20 5.69
N PRO A 30 -4.90 17.19 6.58
CA PRO A 30 -3.56 17.73 6.85
C PRO A 30 -2.60 16.66 7.40
N PRO A 31 -1.28 16.83 7.30
CA PRO A 31 -0.32 15.86 7.86
C PRO A 31 -0.57 15.57 9.34
N PHE A 32 -0.61 14.29 9.72
CA PHE A 32 -0.77 13.85 11.10
C PHE A 32 0.50 13.17 11.61
N ALA A 33 1.05 13.67 12.72
CA ALA A 33 2.11 13.00 13.46
C ALA A 33 1.58 12.25 14.70
N SER A 34 0.34 12.53 15.13
CA SER A 34 -0.32 11.82 16.25
C SER A 34 0.51 11.79 17.55
N TRP A 35 1.17 12.90 17.91
CA TRP A 35 1.87 13.04 19.20
C TRP A 35 0.97 12.73 20.39
N ARG A 36 1.58 12.23 21.48
CA ARG A 36 0.88 11.93 22.74
C ARG A 36 1.19 12.93 23.85
N ASN A 37 2.04 13.91 23.59
CA ASN A 37 2.26 15.07 24.47
C ASN A 37 2.47 16.37 23.67
N SER A 38 2.15 17.49 24.30
CA SER A 38 2.17 18.82 23.67
C SER A 38 3.58 19.33 23.39
N GLU A 39 4.56 18.98 24.23
CA GLU A 39 5.93 19.47 24.08
C GLU A 39 6.63 18.88 22.85
N GLU A 40 6.43 17.58 22.58
CA GLU A 40 6.89 16.95 21.34
C GLU A 40 6.25 17.58 20.11
N ALA A 41 4.94 17.85 20.15
CA ALA A 41 4.23 18.52 19.06
C ALA A 41 4.75 19.94 18.83
N ARG A 42 4.98 20.69 19.90
CA ARG A 42 5.49 22.06 19.86
C ARG A 42 6.92 22.15 19.31
N THR A 43 7.75 21.13 19.58
CA THR A 43 9.16 21.08 19.17
C THR A 43 9.41 20.23 17.92
N ASP A 44 8.35 19.76 17.27
CA ASP A 44 8.37 18.93 16.06
C ASP A 44 9.27 17.69 16.20
N ARG A 45 9.21 17.05 17.38
CA ARG A 45 9.95 15.81 17.61
C ARG A 45 9.32 14.66 16.82
N PRO A 46 10.08 13.66 16.37
CA PRO A 46 9.50 12.46 15.77
C PRO A 46 8.52 11.76 16.72
N SER A 47 7.31 11.49 16.25
CA SER A 47 6.28 10.81 17.04
C SER A 47 6.48 9.29 17.04
N GLN A 48 6.35 8.66 18.21
CA GLN A 48 6.41 7.20 18.35
C GLN A 48 5.21 6.48 17.71
N GLN A 49 4.16 7.22 17.37
CA GLN A 49 2.96 6.71 16.69
C GLN A 49 3.08 6.75 15.17
N LEU A 50 4.17 7.32 14.64
CA LEU A 50 4.46 7.38 13.22
C LEU A 50 5.69 6.53 12.93
N ARG A 51 5.55 5.54 12.04
CA ARG A 51 6.63 4.61 11.70
C ARG A 51 6.99 4.73 10.22
N SER A 52 8.27 4.91 9.93
CA SER A 52 8.79 4.79 8.56
C SER A 52 8.89 3.32 8.17
N LEU A 53 8.49 3.00 6.94
CA LEU A 53 8.71 1.70 6.30
C LEU A 53 9.69 1.80 5.13
N ASN A 54 10.43 2.93 5.02
CA ASN A 54 11.49 3.06 4.04
C ASN A 54 12.64 2.10 4.38
N GLY A 55 13.16 1.42 3.37
CA GLY A 55 14.19 0.41 3.49
C GLY A 55 14.25 -0.47 2.24
N GLU A 56 14.81 -1.64 2.38
CA GLU A 56 14.79 -2.67 1.34
C GLU A 56 13.42 -3.34 1.29
N TRP A 57 12.90 -3.55 0.08
CA TRP A 57 11.63 -4.20 -0.19
C TRP A 57 11.87 -5.27 -1.24
N ARG A 58 11.36 -6.48 -0.99
CA ARG A 58 11.39 -7.55 -1.99
C ARG A 58 10.57 -7.14 -3.20
N PHE A 59 11.20 -7.18 -4.36
CA PHE A 59 10.64 -6.69 -5.61
C PHE A 59 10.79 -7.75 -6.71
N ALA A 60 9.71 -7.94 -7.46
CA ALA A 60 9.68 -8.79 -8.64
C ALA A 60 9.02 -8.02 -9.80
N TRP A 61 9.68 -8.02 -10.95
CA TRP A 61 9.18 -7.36 -12.15
C TRP A 61 8.43 -8.33 -13.06
N PHE A 62 7.35 -7.84 -13.67
CA PHE A 62 6.54 -8.59 -14.63
C PHE A 62 6.26 -7.73 -15.88
N PRO A 63 6.19 -8.33 -17.07
CA PRO A 63 5.93 -7.60 -18.32
C PRO A 63 4.48 -7.12 -18.45
N ALA A 64 3.55 -7.73 -17.72
CA ALA A 64 2.14 -7.36 -17.70
C ALA A 64 1.52 -7.73 -16.33
N PRO A 65 0.47 -7.02 -15.86
CA PRO A 65 -0.22 -7.35 -14.60
C PRO A 65 -0.74 -8.79 -14.57
N GLU A 66 -1.21 -9.32 -15.69
CA GLU A 66 -1.78 -10.66 -15.82
C GLU A 66 -0.71 -11.77 -15.71
N ALA A 67 0.58 -11.43 -15.77
CA ALA A 67 1.68 -12.39 -15.59
C ALA A 67 2.04 -12.64 -14.12
N VAL A 68 1.44 -11.89 -13.18
CA VAL A 68 1.69 -12.04 -11.75
C VAL A 68 0.97 -13.29 -11.22
N PRO A 69 1.66 -14.22 -10.55
CA PRO A 69 1.03 -15.43 -10.02
C PRO A 69 0.17 -15.14 -8.78
N GLU A 70 -0.96 -15.85 -8.64
CA GLU A 70 -1.88 -15.71 -7.50
C GLU A 70 -1.21 -15.94 -6.13
N SER A 71 -0.19 -16.81 -6.08
CA SER A 71 0.56 -17.11 -4.84
C SER A 71 1.26 -15.90 -4.22
N TRP A 72 1.56 -14.87 -5.03
CA TRP A 72 2.18 -13.63 -4.56
C TRP A 72 1.34 -12.92 -3.48
N LEU A 73 0.02 -13.10 -3.48
CA LEU A 73 -0.86 -12.49 -2.47
C LEU A 73 -0.68 -13.10 -1.07
N GLU A 74 -0.20 -14.33 -0.98
CA GLU A 74 -0.11 -15.09 0.27
C GLU A 74 1.33 -15.17 0.79
N CYS A 75 2.32 -15.17 -0.11
CA CYS A 75 3.73 -15.18 0.26
C CYS A 75 4.61 -14.54 -0.81
N ASP A 76 5.83 -14.18 -0.41
CA ASP A 76 6.82 -13.69 -1.35
C ASP A 76 7.17 -14.73 -2.41
N LEU A 77 7.52 -14.23 -3.60
CA LEU A 77 8.01 -15.07 -4.68
C LEU A 77 9.48 -15.46 -4.47
N PRO A 78 9.90 -16.66 -4.88
CA PRO A 78 11.30 -17.07 -4.77
C PRO A 78 12.27 -16.15 -5.50
N GLU A 79 11.84 -15.56 -6.63
CA GLU A 79 12.67 -14.72 -7.50
C GLU A 79 12.67 -13.24 -7.13
N ALA A 80 11.93 -12.84 -6.08
CA ALA A 80 11.89 -11.45 -5.63
C ALA A 80 13.16 -11.09 -4.85
N ASP A 81 13.82 -10.00 -5.25
CA ASP A 81 15.01 -9.40 -4.63
C ASP A 81 14.61 -8.22 -3.74
#